data_AF-W2STX0-F1
#
_entry.id   AF-W2STX0-F1
#
_cell.length_a   1.000
_cell.length_b   1.000
_cell.length_c   1.000
_cell.angle_alpha   90.00
_cell.angle_beta   90.00
_cell.angle_gamma   90.00
#
_symmetry.space_group_name_H-M   'P 1'
#
loop_
_entity.id
_entity.type
_entity.pdbx_description
1 polymer ?
#
loop_
_entity_poly.entity_id
_entity_poly.type
_entity_poly.pdbx_seq_one_letter_code
_entity_poly.pdbx_strand_id
1 'polypeptide(L)'
;HPHEFPKKKCSSRLIRCATGSLGQELVARHGTTQDRKAPGMSWVPWIMIGGIRDKEAERHLIRQLCSRYLKPRPSECKMYGFEPTEDI
;
A
#
# COMPACT_ATOMS: atom_id res chain seq x y z
N HIS A 1 -25.27 -20.37 -15.94
CA HIS A 1 -25.42 -18.93 -16.23
C HIS A 1 -24.08 -18.23 -15.98
N PRO A 2 -23.45 -17.59 -16.97
CA PRO A 2 -22.22 -16.84 -16.73
C PRO A 2 -22.55 -15.46 -16.16
N HIS A 3 -21.93 -15.11 -15.04
CA HIS A 3 -22.01 -13.77 -14.45
C HIS A 3 -21.22 -12.78 -15.34
N GLU A 4 -21.94 -11.99 -16.12
CA GLU A 4 -21.35 -10.88 -16.87
C GLU A 4 -21.01 -9.76 -15.89
N PHE A 5 -19.71 -9.54 -15.63
CA PHE A 5 -19.27 -8.44 -14.78
C PHE A 5 -19.66 -7.11 -15.44
N PRO A 6 -20.30 -6.17 -14.71
CA PRO A 6 -20.71 -4.90 -15.29
C PRO A 6 -19.47 -4.12 -15.76
N LYS A 7 -19.41 -3.82 -17.06
CA LYS A 7 -18.36 -2.98 -17.65
C LYS A 7 -18.48 -1.57 -17.05
N LYS A 8 -17.58 -1.23 -16.11
CA LYS A 8 -17.51 0.12 -15.55
C LYS A 8 -17.23 1.12 -16.68
N LYS A 9 -18.05 2.17 -16.77
CA LYS A 9 -17.86 3.25 -17.74
C LYS A 9 -16.53 3.96 -17.44
N CYS A 10 -15.61 3.95 -18.41
CA CYS A 10 -14.35 4.65 -18.28
C CYS A 10 -14.61 6.17 -18.25
N SER A 11 -14.12 6.85 -17.20
CA SER A 11 -14.34 8.29 -17.03
C SER A 11 -13.46 9.06 -18.00
N SER A 12 -14.07 9.70 -19.01
CA SER A 12 -13.36 10.52 -20.00
C SER A 12 -12.52 11.62 -19.35
N ARG A 13 -12.97 12.15 -18.20
CA ARG A 13 -12.24 13.14 -17.42
C ARG A 13 -10.97 12.56 -16.78
N LEU A 14 -11.01 11.31 -16.30
CA LEU A 14 -9.83 10.64 -15.75
C LEU A 14 -8.82 10.31 -16.85
N ILE A 15 -9.27 9.81 -18.00
CA ILE A 15 -8.39 9.54 -19.14
C ILE A 15 -7.69 10.81 -19.59
N ARG A 16 -8.43 11.91 -19.78
CA ARG A 16 -7.86 13.21 -20.16
C ARG A 16 -6.84 13.72 -19.13
N CYS A 17 -7.09 13.50 -17.84
CA CYS A 17 -6.12 13.86 -16.79
C CYS A 17 -4.86 13.01 -16.90
N ALA A 18 -5.01 11.68 -16.96
CA ALA A 18 -3.91 10.73 -16.98
C ALA A 18 -3.01 10.88 -18.22
N THR A 19 -3.57 11.23 -19.38
CA THR A 19 -2.81 11.38 -20.63
C THR A 19 -2.35 12.82 -20.90
N GLY A 20 -2.86 13.79 -20.15
CA GLY A 20 -2.52 15.21 -20.31
C GLY A 20 -1.27 15.64 -19.54
N SER A 21 -0.93 16.93 -19.65
CA SER A 21 0.21 17.54 -18.95
C SER A 21 0.14 17.38 -17.43
N LEU A 22 -1.05 17.51 -16.84
CA LEU A 22 -1.25 17.31 -15.40
C LEU A 22 -0.88 15.89 -14.97
N GLY A 23 -1.27 14.86 -15.75
CA GLY A 23 -0.91 13.48 -15.47
C GLY A 23 0.61 13.28 -15.50
N GLN A 24 1.28 13.85 -16.51
CA GLN A 24 2.74 13.78 -16.64
C GLN A 24 3.45 14.47 -15.47
N GLU A 25 3.00 15.66 -15.06
CA GLU A 25 3.53 16.38 -13.90
C GLU A 25 3.40 15.55 -12.61
N LEU A 26 2.24 14.95 -12.38
CA LEU A 26 1.99 14.13 -11.20
C LEU A 26 2.88 12.89 -11.16
N VAL A 27 3.12 12.25 -12.31
CA VAL A 27 4.05 11.10 -12.43
C VAL A 27 5.49 11.53 -12.16
N ALA A 28 5.94 12.66 -12.72
CA ALA A 28 7.28 13.19 -12.46
C ALA A 28 7.49 13.51 -10.97
N ARG A 29 6.52 14.19 -10.34
CA ARG A 29 6.54 14.50 -8.90
C ARG A 29 6.46 13.24 -8.03
N HIS A 30 5.76 12.21 -8.49
CA HIS A 30 5.74 10.92 -7.81
C HIS A 30 7.13 10.26 -7.84
N GLY A 31 7.80 10.26 -8.99
CA GLY A 31 9.17 9.73 -9.14
C GLY A 31 10.16 10.39 -8.18
N THR A 32 10.20 11.73 -8.13
CA THR A 32 11.08 12.45 -7.20
C THR A 32 10.76 12.15 -5.72
N THR A 33 9.48 11.97 -5.40
CA THR A 33 9.07 11.61 -4.04
C THR A 33 9.45 10.17 -3.69
N GLN A 34 9.29 9.24 -4.62
CA GLN A 34 9.69 7.84 -4.47
C GLN A 34 11.19 7.74 -4.24
N ASP A 35 12.01 8.34 -5.10
CA ASP A 35 13.47 8.24 -5.03
C ASP A 35 14.02 8.77 -3.70
N ARG A 36 13.40 9.83 -3.16
CA ARG A 36 13.74 10.36 -1.83
C ARG A 36 13.28 9.45 -0.68
N LYS A 37 12.08 8.86 -0.75
CA LYS A 37 11.51 8.09 0.36
C LYS A 37 11.95 6.63 0.38
N ALA A 38 12.19 6.04 -0.78
CA ALA A 38 12.55 4.65 -0.97
C ALA A 38 13.81 4.56 -1.87
N PRO A 39 14.95 5.14 -1.43
CA PRO A 39 16.17 5.11 -2.23
C PRO A 39 16.58 3.65 -2.50
N GLY A 40 16.84 3.33 -3.76
CA GLY A 40 17.22 1.97 -4.17
C GLY A 40 16.07 0.95 -4.16
N MET A 41 14.81 1.39 -4.28
CA MET A 41 13.67 0.48 -4.46
C MET A 41 13.87 -0.39 -5.71
N SER A 42 14.04 -1.69 -5.52
CA SER A 42 14.21 -2.70 -6.59
C SER A 42 13.01 -3.63 -6.74
N TRP A 43 12.03 -3.54 -5.84
CA TRP A 43 10.89 -4.46 -5.77
C TRP A 43 9.64 -3.74 -5.24
N VAL A 44 8.47 -4.20 -5.71
CA VAL A 44 7.16 -3.72 -5.27
C VAL A 44 6.27 -4.90 -4.81
N PRO A 45 5.38 -4.71 -3.82
CA PRO A 45 5.08 -3.44 -3.14
C PRO A 45 6.15 -3.02 -2.13
N TRP A 46 6.43 -1.72 -2.03
CA TRP A 46 7.36 -1.16 -1.03
C TRP A 46 6.58 -0.46 0.09
N ILE A 47 6.27 -1.20 1.14
CA ILE A 47 5.45 -0.71 2.25
C ILE A 47 6.31 -0.01 3.28
N MET A 48 5.97 1.24 3.61
CA MET A 48 6.62 2.01 4.66
C MET A 48 5.60 2.41 5.72
N ILE A 49 5.91 2.19 6.99
CA ILE A 49 5.10 2.60 8.14
C ILE A 49 5.96 3.49 9.01
N GLY A 50 5.50 4.72 9.26
CA GLY A 50 6.31 5.71 10.00
C GLY A 50 7.61 6.11 9.28
N GLY A 51 7.68 5.97 7.95
CA GLY A 51 8.87 6.28 7.15
C GLY A 51 9.92 5.16 7.07
N ILE A 52 9.70 4.03 7.75
CA ILE A 52 10.59 2.87 7.72
C ILE A 52 9.97 1.77 6.85
N ARG A 53 10.76 1.14 5.98
CA ARG A 53 10.30 -0.01 5.20
C ARG A 53 10.00 -1.19 6.11
N ASP A 54 8.82 -1.78 5.97
CA ASP A 54 8.42 -3.02 6.62
C ASP A 54 8.15 -4.10 5.57
N LYS A 55 9.08 -5.05 5.42
CA LYS A 55 8.97 -6.14 4.44
C LYS A 55 7.86 -7.13 4.81
N GLU A 56 7.64 -7.38 6.10
CA GLU A 56 6.59 -8.30 6.54
C GLU A 56 5.20 -7.71 6.28
N ALA A 57 5.08 -6.39 6.22
CA ALA A 57 3.83 -5.72 5.85
C ALA A 57 3.43 -5.97 4.39
N GLU A 58 4.34 -6.40 3.51
CA GLU A 58 4.02 -6.79 2.13
C GLU A 58 3.07 -8.01 2.09
N ARG A 59 3.15 -8.91 3.08
CA ARG A 59 2.28 -10.11 3.21
C ARG A 59 1.26 -10.00 4.33
N HIS A 60 1.62 -9.32 5.42
CA HIS A 60 0.88 -9.33 6.68
C HIS A 60 0.69 -7.92 7.25
N LEU A 61 0.28 -6.95 6.42
CA LEU A 61 0.11 -5.54 6.80
C LEU A 61 -0.64 -5.37 8.12
N ILE A 62 -1.83 -5.96 8.26
CA ILE A 62 -2.66 -5.78 9.45
C ILE A 62 -1.99 -6.38 10.69
N ARG A 63 -1.34 -7.55 10.56
CA ARG A 63 -0.59 -8.17 11.65
C ARG A 63 0.54 -7.25 12.12
N GLN A 64 1.31 -6.66 11.18
CA GLN A 64 2.39 -5.73 11.52
C GLN A 64 1.86 -4.46 12.18
N LEU A 65 0.78 -3.86 11.65
CA LEU A 65 0.14 -2.68 12.24
C LEU A 65 -0.29 -2.95 13.69
N CYS A 66 -1.02 -4.05 13.91
CA CYS A 66 -1.54 -4.42 15.22
C CYS A 66 -0.46 -4.81 16.24
N SER A 67 0.64 -5.41 15.81
CA SER A 67 1.69 -5.89 16.71
C SER A 67 2.70 -4.80 17.06
N ARG A 68 3.02 -3.89 16.12
CA ARG A 68 4.18 -3.00 16.25
C ARG A 68 3.86 -1.51 16.21
N TYR A 69 2.87 -1.10 15.43
CA TYR A 69 2.69 0.33 15.10
C TYR A 69 1.48 0.99 15.78
N LEU A 70 0.36 0.30 15.92
CA LEU A 70 -0.86 0.87 16.48
C LEU A 70 -0.83 0.82 18.01
N LYS A 71 -0.59 1.98 18.63
CA LYS A 71 -0.57 2.16 20.08
C LYS A 71 -1.48 3.35 20.46
N PRO A 72 -2.50 3.15 21.32
CA PRO A 72 -2.92 1.88 21.91
C PRO A 72 -3.46 0.90 20.85
N ARG A 73 -3.36 -0.40 21.13
CA ARG A 73 -3.81 -1.46 20.22
C ARG A 73 -5.35 -1.43 20.09
N PRO A 74 -5.92 -1.20 18.89
CA PRO A 74 -7.38 -1.18 18.69
C PRO A 74 -8.03 -2.55 18.93
N SER A 75 -9.33 -2.58 19.22
CA SER A 75 -10.06 -3.83 19.48
C SER A 75 -10.15 -4.75 18.26
N GLU A 76 -10.10 -4.19 17.06
CA GLU A 76 -10.06 -4.90 15.77
C GLU A 76 -8.82 -5.79 15.69
N CYS A 77 -7.75 -5.44 16.40
CA CYS A 77 -6.55 -6.25 16.44
C CYS A 77 -6.72 -7.59 17.18
N LYS A 78 -7.85 -7.84 17.86
CA LYS A 78 -8.11 -9.10 18.58
C LYS A 78 -8.11 -10.32 17.65
N MET A 79 -8.67 -10.18 16.44
CA MET A 79 -8.74 -11.29 15.46
C MET A 79 -7.39 -11.61 14.79
N TYR A 80 -6.41 -10.70 14.92
CA TYR A 80 -5.06 -10.85 14.40
C TYR A 80 -4.09 -11.25 15.52
N GLY A 81 -4.61 -11.97 16.53
CA GLY A 81 -3.87 -12.47 17.68
C GLY A 81 -2.60 -13.24 17.29
N PHE A 82 -1.57 -13.10 18.13
CA PHE A 82 -0.37 -13.92 18.03
C PHE A 82 -0.75 -15.37 18.36
N GLU A 83 -0.53 -16.30 17.43
CA GLU A 83 -0.08 -17.64 17.80
C GLU A 83 1.39 -17.47 18.21
N PRO A 84 1.77 -17.75 19.48
CA PRO A 84 3.17 -17.75 19.89
C PRO A 84 3.84 -19.02 19.34
N THR A 85 4.53 -18.87 18.22
CA THR A 85 5.52 -19.84 17.74
C THR A 85 6.73 -18.97 17.36
N GLU A 86 7.91 -19.04 17.96
CA GLU A 86 8.56 -20.06 18.78
C GLU A 86 9.46 -19.32 19.79
N ASP A 87 9.66 -19.93 20.96
CA ASP A 87 10.68 -19.51 21.91
C ASP A 87 12.07 -19.59 21.25
N ILE A 88 12.88 -18.54 21.43
CA ILE A 88 14.32 -18.52 21.09
C ILE A 88 15.10 -19.20 22.23
#